data_AF-A0A9D6SCT1-F1
#
_entry.id   AF-A0A9D6SCT1-F1
#
_cell.length_a   1.000
_cell.length_b   1.000
_cell.length_c   1.000
_cell.angle_alpha   90.00
_cell.angle_beta   90.00
_cell.angle_gamma   90.00
#
_symmetry.space_group_name_H-M   'P 1'
#
loop_
_entity.id
_entity.type
_entity.pdbx_description
1 polymer ?
#
loop_
_entity_poly.entity_id
_entity_poly.type
_entity_poly.pdbx_seq_one_letter_code
_entity_poly.pdbx_strand_id
1 'polypeptide(L)'
;RDTGGLEREPEASGVMMLPIPTGGILREVRGREEALAVAGIRDLQITIPLGQRVVPLPEGHRYLGFLFAGGKTPGEVEWSLRLAHACLRFVIDAEGRRRAGARRPTSRAGSRGSSRRRGRSRPGSR
;
A
#
# COMPACT_ATOMS: atom_id res chain seq x y z
N ARG A 1 43.00 27.06 -2.33
CA ARG A 1 42.42 25.75 -1.96
C ARG A 1 42.09 25.08 -3.29
N ASP A 2 43.06 24.40 -3.86
CA ASP A 2 43.00 23.74 -5.15
C ASP A 2 41.92 22.66 -5.14
N THR A 3 40.90 22.83 -5.98
CA THR A 3 39.94 21.77 -6.31
C THR A 3 40.64 20.79 -7.25
N GLY A 4 41.48 19.92 -6.67
CA GLY A 4 42.10 18.81 -7.38
C GLY A 4 41.02 17.96 -8.04
N GLY A 5 41.16 17.81 -9.36
CA GLY A 5 40.47 16.86 -10.25
C GLY A 5 39.25 16.15 -9.67
N LEU A 6 38.07 16.76 -9.84
CA LEU A 6 36.84 15.99 -9.89
C LEU A 6 36.77 15.33 -11.27
N GLU A 7 37.60 14.30 -11.48
CA GLU A 7 37.45 13.41 -12.61
C GLU A 7 36.03 12.82 -12.49
N ARG A 8 35.12 13.23 -13.37
CA ARG A 8 33.79 12.65 -13.41
C ARG A 8 34.00 11.16 -13.59
N GLU A 9 33.44 10.33 -12.70
CA GLU A 9 33.25 8.92 -13.03
C GLU A 9 32.63 8.87 -14.43
N PRO A 10 33.29 8.26 -15.43
CA PRO A 10 32.85 8.31 -16.82
C PRO A 10 31.54 7.52 -17.05
N GLU A 11 30.96 6.95 -16.00
CA GLU A 11 29.73 6.18 -16.02
C GLU A 11 28.52 7.03 -15.62
N ALA A 12 27.53 7.06 -16.51
CA ALA A 12 26.20 7.55 -16.21
C ALA A 12 25.58 6.74 -15.06
N SER A 13 24.82 7.43 -14.21
CA SER A 13 24.06 6.83 -13.11
C SER A 13 22.62 7.33 -13.16
N GLY A 14 21.68 6.47 -12.75
CA GLY A 14 20.26 6.80 -12.77
C GLY A 14 19.50 6.10 -11.66
N VAL A 15 18.37 6.70 -11.30
CA VAL A 15 17.42 6.16 -10.32
C VAL A 15 16.03 6.17 -10.93
N MET A 16 15.30 5.06 -10.76
CA MET A 16 13.88 4.97 -11.07
C MET A 16 13.09 4.85 -9.77
N MET A 17 12.13 5.76 -9.58
CA MET A 17 11.15 5.61 -8.51
C MET A 17 10.13 4.54 -8.91
N LEU A 18 9.82 3.62 -8.01
CA LEU A 18 8.82 2.57 -8.24
C LEU A 18 7.41 3.14 -7.98
N PRO A 19 6.61 3.41 -9.03
CA PRO A 19 5.30 4.01 -8.87
C PRO A 19 4.32 3.01 -8.23
N ILE A 20 3.33 3.54 -7.51
CA ILE A 20 2.24 2.74 -6.93
C ILE A 20 1.09 2.70 -7.92
N PRO A 21 0.80 1.56 -8.57
CA PRO A 21 -0.32 1.47 -9.51
C PRO A 21 -1.67 1.48 -8.80
N THR A 22 -1.76 0.90 -7.59
CA THR A 22 -3.00 0.76 -6.82
C THR A 22 -2.75 0.83 -5.32
N GLY A 23 -3.69 1.40 -4.57
CA GLY A 23 -3.66 1.39 -3.10
C GLY A 23 -4.07 0.06 -2.48
N GLY A 24 -3.48 -0.28 -1.35
CA GLY A 24 -3.75 -1.54 -0.65
C GLY A 24 -2.65 -1.94 0.32
N ILE A 25 -2.54 -3.22 0.63
CA ILE A 25 -1.49 -3.77 1.49
C ILE A 25 -0.44 -4.46 0.62
N LEU A 26 0.81 -4.03 0.70
CA LEU A 26 1.92 -4.70 0.01
C LEU A 26 2.15 -6.06 0.65
N ARG A 27 1.86 -7.15 -0.06
CA ARG A 27 2.09 -8.51 0.45
C ARG A 27 3.45 -9.05 0.06
N GLU A 28 3.83 -8.81 -1.19
CA GLU A 28 4.99 -9.45 -1.77
C GLU A 28 5.56 -8.59 -2.89
N VAL A 29 6.88 -8.64 -3.06
CA VAL A 29 7.58 -8.09 -4.22
C VAL A 29 8.29 -9.27 -4.89
N ARG A 30 7.80 -9.67 -6.05
CA ARG A 30 8.35 -10.76 -6.87
C ARG A 30 9.26 -10.21 -7.95
N GLY A 31 10.16 -11.03 -8.48
CA GLY A 31 11.04 -10.62 -9.56
C GLY A 31 12.28 -9.85 -9.09
N ARG A 32 12.60 -9.89 -7.79
CA ARG A 32 13.68 -9.08 -7.21
C ARG A 32 15.05 -9.55 -7.66
N GLU A 33 15.26 -10.87 -7.65
CA GLU A 33 16.51 -11.48 -8.08
C GLU A 33 16.71 -11.28 -9.59
N GLU A 34 15.65 -11.44 -10.37
CA GLU A 34 15.64 -11.23 -11.81
C GLU A 34 15.90 -9.77 -12.17
N ALA A 35 15.33 -8.82 -11.43
CA ALA A 35 15.59 -7.39 -11.61
C ALA A 35 17.05 -7.04 -11.27
N LEU A 36 17.60 -7.59 -10.19
CA LEU A 36 19.00 -7.39 -9.81
C LEU A 36 19.98 -8.09 -10.76
N ALA A 37 19.54 -9.15 -11.45
CA ALA A 37 20.34 -9.84 -12.46
C ALA A 37 20.45 -9.06 -13.79
N VAL A 38 19.65 -8.01 -13.99
CA VAL A 38 19.74 -7.16 -15.19
C VAL A 38 21.07 -6.40 -15.19
N ALA A 39 21.81 -6.51 -16.30
CA ALA A 39 23.08 -5.81 -16.46
C ALA A 39 22.92 -4.29 -16.25
N GLY A 40 23.79 -3.71 -15.44
CA GLY A 40 23.77 -2.29 -15.09
C GLY A 40 22.90 -1.93 -13.88
N ILE A 41 22.10 -2.87 -13.34
CA ILE A 41 21.45 -2.65 -12.04
C ILE A 41 22.46 -2.77 -10.91
N ARG A 42 22.46 -1.77 -10.04
CA ARG A 42 23.35 -1.71 -8.88
C ARG A 42 22.63 -2.10 -7.61
N ASP A 43 21.39 -1.64 -7.43
CA ASP A 43 20.63 -1.92 -6.21
C ASP A 43 19.11 -1.77 -6.41
N LEU A 44 18.35 -2.47 -5.57
CA LEU A 44 16.89 -2.40 -5.47
C LEU A 44 16.49 -2.22 -4.00
N GLN A 45 16.05 -1.01 -3.66
CA GLN A 45 15.64 -0.66 -2.32
C GLN A 45 14.12 -0.57 -2.21
N ILE A 46 13.51 -1.48 -1.44
CA ILE A 46 12.08 -1.42 -1.10
C ILE A 46 11.94 -0.67 0.21
N THR A 47 11.30 0.50 0.17
CA THR A 47 11.15 1.39 1.34
C THR A 47 9.91 1.09 2.16
N ILE A 48 8.89 0.47 1.55
CA ILE A 48 7.66 0.05 2.25
C ILE A 48 7.82 -1.40 2.69
N PRO A 49 7.82 -1.69 4.01
CA PRO A 49 7.85 -3.05 4.51
C PRO A 49 6.65 -3.88 4.02
N LEU A 50 6.85 -5.19 3.84
CA LEU A 50 5.73 -6.09 3.57
C LEU A 50 4.72 -6.03 4.72
N GLY A 51 3.44 -6.09 4.38
CA GLY A 51 2.30 -5.92 5.30
C GLY A 51 1.92 -4.47 5.57
N GLN A 52 2.63 -3.47 5.02
CA GLN A 52 2.28 -2.06 5.20
C GLN A 52 1.33 -1.56 4.12
N ARG A 53 0.56 -0.52 4.49
CA ARG A 53 -0.37 0.13 3.59
C ARG A 53 0.35 1.03 2.59
N VAL A 54 0.03 0.81 1.33
CA VAL A 54 0.46 1.56 0.17
C VAL A 54 -0.71 2.44 -0.27
N VAL A 55 -0.46 3.74 -0.41
CA VAL A 55 -1.48 4.72 -0.84
C VAL A 55 -0.96 5.38 -2.12
N PRO A 56 -1.71 5.34 -3.24
CA PRO A 56 -1.30 6.02 -4.46
C PRO A 56 -1.27 7.54 -4.23
N LEU A 57 -0.47 8.23 -5.04
CA LEU A 57 -0.46 9.71 -5.09
C LEU A 57 -1.81 10.19 -5.68
N PRO A 58 -2.39 11.34 -5.24
CA PRO A 58 -1.81 12.43 -4.44
C PRO A 58 -1.93 12.32 -2.90
N GLU A 59 -2.72 11.40 -2.36
CA GLU A 59 -2.91 11.27 -0.90
C GLU A 59 -1.74 10.54 -0.21
N GLY A 60 -1.01 9.71 -0.95
CA GLY A 60 0.21 9.05 -0.50
C GLY A 60 1.44 9.96 -0.60
N HIS A 61 2.36 9.85 0.37
CA HIS A 61 3.64 10.58 0.40
C HIS A 61 4.85 9.63 0.30
N ARG A 62 4.62 8.36 -0.06
CA ARG A 62 5.64 7.31 -0.05
C ARG A 62 5.62 6.54 -1.37
N TYR A 63 6.79 6.38 -1.97
CA TYR A 63 7.01 5.47 -3.10
C TYR A 63 7.25 4.05 -2.59
N LEU A 64 7.02 3.02 -3.42
CA LEU A 64 7.28 1.62 -3.05
C LEU A 64 8.77 1.36 -2.80
N GLY A 65 9.61 2.09 -3.52
CA GLY A 65 11.05 1.93 -3.45
C GLY A 65 11.76 2.63 -4.59
N PHE A 66 13.04 2.33 -4.71
CA PHE A 66 13.96 2.89 -5.67
C PHE A 66 14.76 1.78 -6.33
N LEU A 67 15.00 1.93 -7.62
CA LEU A 67 15.89 1.08 -8.40
C LEU A 67 17.06 1.94 -8.90
N PHE A 68 18.27 1.47 -8.67
CA PHE A 68 19.50 2.18 -9.02
C PHE A 68 20.24 1.45 -10.14
N ALA A 69 20.70 2.21 -11.13
CA ALA A 69 21.47 1.68 -12.24
C ALA A 69 22.67 2.56 -12.55
N GLY A 70 23.71 1.93 -13.11
CA GLY A 70 24.89 2.58 -13.64
C GLY A 70 25.28 1.97 -14.99
N GLY A 71 25.90 2.77 -15.85
CA GLY A 71 26.29 2.36 -17.19
C GLY A 71 27.14 3.41 -17.89
N LYS A 72 27.58 3.17 -19.12
CA LYS A 72 28.49 4.11 -19.81
C LYS A 72 27.75 5.29 -20.41
N THR A 73 26.46 5.11 -20.71
CA THR A 73 25.61 6.17 -21.28
C THR A 73 24.29 6.28 -20.54
N PRO A 74 23.65 7.47 -20.54
CA PRO A 74 22.31 7.63 -19.99
C PRO A 74 21.27 6.70 -20.61
N GLY A 75 21.41 6.40 -21.92
CA GLY A 75 20.50 5.49 -22.63
C GLY A 75 20.60 4.04 -22.15
N GLU A 76 21.82 3.54 -21.88
CA GLU A 76 22.02 2.23 -21.27
C GLU A 76 21.40 2.15 -19.87
N VAL A 77 21.63 3.18 -19.05
CA VAL A 77 21.06 3.28 -17.70
C VAL A 77 19.54 3.24 -17.74
N GLU A 78 18.92 4.05 -18.60
CA GLU A 78 17.47 4.07 -18.76
C GLU A 78 16.93 2.71 -19.22
N TRP A 79 17.59 2.07 -20.18
CA TRP A 79 17.21 0.75 -20.68
C TRP A 79 17.27 -0.31 -19.58
N SER A 80 18.37 -0.37 -18.82
CA SER A 80 18.51 -1.28 -17.68
C SER A 80 17.44 -1.05 -16.63
N LEU A 81 17.16 0.21 -16.26
CA LEU A 81 16.08 0.54 -15.32
C LEU A 81 14.71 0.06 -15.80
N ARG A 82 14.40 0.28 -17.09
CA ARG A 82 13.12 -0.16 -17.67
C ARG A 82 12.99 -1.68 -17.71
N LEU A 83 14.06 -2.39 -18.10
CA LEU A 83 14.06 -3.86 -18.14
C LEU A 83 13.89 -4.46 -16.74
N ALA A 84 14.67 -4.00 -15.78
CA ALA A 84 14.59 -4.49 -14.41
C ALA A 84 13.23 -4.15 -13.76
N HIS A 85 12.68 -2.97 -14.04
CA HIS A 85 11.32 -2.65 -13.61
C HIS A 85 10.26 -3.60 -14.21
N ALA A 86 10.43 -4.04 -15.46
CA ALA A 86 9.51 -5.00 -16.09
C ALA A 86 9.55 -6.40 -15.45
N CYS A 87 10.66 -6.77 -14.82
CA CYS A 87 10.76 -8.02 -14.04
C CYS A 87 9.99 -7.94 -12.71
N LEU A 88 9.84 -6.75 -12.15
CA LEU A 88 9.22 -6.56 -10.84
C LEU A 88 7.71 -6.70 -10.90
N ARG A 89 7.16 -7.50 -9.97
CA ARG A 89 5.71 -7.63 -9.76
C ARG A 89 5.36 -7.37 -8.30
N PHE A 90 4.53 -6.35 -8.08
CA PHE A 90 4.05 -5.97 -6.75
C PHE A 90 2.71 -6.65 -6.48
N VAL A 91 2.66 -7.52 -5.48
CA VAL A 91 1.40 -8.13 -5.01
C VAL A 91 0.81 -7.21 -3.96
N ILE A 92 -0.21 -6.45 -4.36
CA ILE A 92 -0.93 -5.52 -3.49
C ILE A 92 -2.34 -6.04 -3.31
N ASP A 93 -2.67 -6.46 -2.08
CA ASP A 93 -4.05 -6.81 -1.75
C ASP A 93 -4.85 -5.53 -1.66
N ALA A 94 -5.99 -5.47 -2.35
CA ALA A 94 -6.98 -4.43 -2.09
C ALA A 94 -7.29 -4.47 -0.58
N GLU A 95 -7.07 -3.35 0.11
CA GLU A 95 -7.55 -3.19 1.47
C GLU A 95 -9.07 -3.31 1.35
N GLY A 96 -9.58 -4.51 1.65
CA GLY A 96 -10.91 -4.92 1.27
C GLY A 96 -11.87 -3.79 1.63
N ARG A 97 -12.76 -3.43 0.69
CA ARG A 97 -13.95 -2.66 1.01
C ARG A 97 -14.40 -3.17 2.38
N ARG A 98 -14.26 -2.36 3.43
CA ARG A 98 -15.16 -2.53 4.56
C ARG A 98 -16.51 -2.46 3.89
N ARG A 99 -17.22 -3.59 3.82
CA ARG A 99 -18.63 -3.60 3.47
C ARG A 99 -19.25 -2.63 4.48
N ALA A 100 -19.47 -1.38 4.07
CA ALA A 100 -20.40 -0.47 4.70
C ALA A 100 -21.78 -1.07 4.44
N GLY A 101 -22.09 -2.12 5.19
CA GLY A 101 -23.16 -3.06 4.89
C GLY A 101 -23.41 -4.01 6.05
N ALA A 102 -23.12 -3.59 7.28
CA ALA A 102 -23.76 -4.14 8.47
C ALA A 102 -24.78 -3.10 8.96
N ARG A 103 -25.87 -2.91 8.19
CA ARG A 103 -27.12 -2.47 8.80
C ARG A 103 -27.50 -3.60 9.76
N ARG A 104 -27.26 -3.41 11.06
CA ARG A 104 -27.96 -4.18 12.10
C ARG A 104 -29.45 -4.04 11.81
N PRO A 105 -30.22 -5.11 11.59
CA PRO A 105 -31.65 -5.01 11.82
C PRO A 105 -31.80 -4.76 13.32
N THR A 106 -32.07 -3.51 13.71
CA THR A 106 -32.61 -3.25 15.03
C THR A 106 -33.98 -3.92 15.04
N SER A 107 -34.06 -5.04 15.75
CA SER A 107 -35.28 -5.74 16.07
C SER A 107 -36.29 -4.75 16.64
N ARG A 108 -37.25 -4.35 15.79
CA ARG A 108 -38.45 -3.64 16.18
C ARG A 108 -39.49 -4.69 16.57
N ALA A 109 -39.47 -5.12 17.83
CA ALA A 109 -40.58 -5.82 18.46
C ALA A 109 -40.41 -5.80 19.99
N GLY A 110 -40.60 -4.61 20.58
CA GLY A 110 -40.80 -4.42 22.01
C GLY A 110 -42.03 -3.56 22.18
N SER A 111 -43.18 -4.23 22.30
CA SER A 111 -44.52 -3.66 22.46
C SER A 111 -44.58 -2.58 23.54
N ARG A 112 -45.04 -1.40 23.14
CA ARG A 112 -45.57 -0.38 24.05
C ARG A 112 -46.89 -0.88 24.62
N GLY A 113 -46.87 -1.33 25.86
CA GLY A 113 -48.05 -1.60 26.68
C GLY A 113 -48.08 -0.66 27.87
N SER A 114 -48.40 0.60 27.64
CA SER A 114 -48.56 1.61 28.68
C SER A 114 -49.96 1.57 29.31
N SER A 115 -49.98 1.17 30.58
CA SER A 115 -50.70 1.83 31.69
C SER A 115 -52.24 1.73 31.82
N ARG A 116 -52.65 1.66 33.11
CA ARG A 116 -53.97 1.96 33.73
C ARG A 116 -54.93 0.77 33.71
N ARG A 117 -55.61 0.40 34.79
CA ARG A 117 -56.28 1.25 35.79
C ARG A 117 -56.66 0.43 37.04
N ARG A 118 -56.81 1.16 38.15
CA ARG A 118 -57.30 0.75 39.47
C ARG A 118 -58.68 0.05 39.42
N GLY A 119 -58.91 -0.89 40.34
CA GLY A 119 -60.24 -1.37 40.75
C GLY A 119 -60.10 -2.47 41.80
N ARG A 120 -60.06 -2.13 43.09
CA ARG A 120 -61.18 -2.01 44.04
C ARG A 120 -61.41 -3.33 44.82
N SER A 121 -61.26 -3.17 46.12
CA SER A 121 -61.53 -4.06 47.26
C SER A 121 -62.83 -4.88 47.18
N ARG A 122 -62.85 -6.10 47.73
CA ARG A 122 -63.52 -6.49 49.02
C ARG A 122 -63.50 -8.03 49.27
N PRO A 123 -63.79 -8.49 50.52
CA PRO A 123 -63.19 -9.68 51.13
C PRO A 123 -64.10 -10.92 51.11
N GLY A 124 -63.48 -12.09 51.23
CA GLY A 124 -64.16 -13.37 51.48
C GLY A 124 -64.28 -13.61 52.98
N SER A 125 -65.53 -13.70 53.43
CA SER A 125 -65.96 -14.11 54.77
C SER A 125 -66.40 -15.59 54.76
N ARG A 126 -66.21 -16.22 55.92
CA ARG A 126 -66.60 -17.59 56.36
C ARG A 126 -65.56 -18.68 56.17
#